data_AF-A0AAE8EKA2-F1
#
_entry.id   AF-A0AAE8EKA2-F1
#
_cell.length_a   1.000
_cell.length_b   1.000
_cell.length_c   1.000
_cell.angle_alpha   90.00
_cell.angle_beta   90.00
_cell.angle_gamma   90.00
#
_symmetry.space_group_name_H-M   'P 1'
#
loop_
_entity.id
_entity.type
_entity.pdbx_description
1 polymer ?
#
loop_
_entity_poly.entity_id
_entity_poly.type
_entity_poly.pdbx_seq_one_letter_code
_entity_poly.pdbx_strand_id
1 'polypeptide(L)' 'MRQIDYQGTTICVLNDNDKLTTCPAGSYAVIEDSGFYVVVRVEEKEAPAIHIDPVPTLEDALDIIAGRLSFFA' A
#
# COMPACT_ATOMS: atom_id res chain seq x y z
N MET A 1 -8.56 5.34 -8.29
CA MET A 1 -7.46 5.32 -7.30
C MET A 1 -7.77 6.35 -6.23
N ARG A 2 -7.47 6.04 -4.97
CA ARG A 2 -7.64 6.97 -3.85
C ARG A 2 -6.31 7.11 -3.12
N GLN A 3 -5.79 8.32 -2.97
CA GLN A 3 -4.60 8.57 -2.16
C GLN A 3 -5.02 8.97 -0.75
N ILE A 4 -4.37 8.38 0.24
CA ILE A 4 -4.50 8.71 1.65
C ILE A 4 -3.11 9.03 2.17
N ASP A 5 -3.00 10.11 2.93
CA ASP A 5 -1.77 10.42 3.68
C ASP A 5 -1.91 9.77 5.06
N TYR A 6 -0.97 8.90 5.40
CA TYR A 6 -0.97 8.19 6.66
C TYR A 6 0.42 8.26 7.29
N GLN A 7 0.50 8.93 8.44
CA GLN A 7 1.77 9.17 9.18
C GLN A 7 2.89 9.77 8.30
N GLY A 8 2.55 10.71 7.41
CA GLY A 8 3.51 11.35 6.51
C GLY A 8 3.98 10.47 5.35
N THR A 9 3.34 9.32 5.14
CA THR A 9 3.54 8.43 4.01
C THR A 9 2.31 8.45 3.11
N THR A 10 2.53 8.65 1.81
CA THR A 10 1.47 8.55 0.81
C THR A 10 1.13 7.08 0.56
N ILE A 11 -0.16 6.76 0.65
CA ILE A 11 -0.69 5.43 0.40
C ILE A 11 -1.74 5.53 -0.69
N CYS A 12 -1.57 4.73 -1.74
CA CYS A 12 -2.48 4.65 -2.85
C CYS A 12 -3.39 3.44 -2.74
N VAL A 13 -4.68 3.64 -2.52
CA VAL A 13 -5.68 2.58 -2.65
C VAL A 13 -6.06 2.42 -4.13
N LEU A 14 -5.75 1.26 -4.69
CA LEU A 14 -6.12 0.82 -6.02
C LEU A 14 -7.29 -0.16 -5.92
N ASN A 15 -8.27 0.05 -6.78
CA ASN A 15 -9.33 -0.92 -7.02
C ASN A 15 -8.93 -1.80 -8.23
N ASP A 16 -9.66 -2.89 -8.48
CA ASP A 16 -9.46 -3.83 -9.60
C ASP A 16 -9.12 -3.23 -10.98
N ASN A 17 -9.52 -1.99 -11.24
CA ASN A 17 -9.31 -1.30 -12.53
C ASN A 17 -8.23 -0.21 -12.51
N ASP A 18 -7.62 0.07 -11.35
CA ASP A 18 -6.62 1.13 -11.21
C ASP A 18 -5.20 0.62 -11.46
N LYS A 19 -4.37 1.46 -12.09
CA LYS A 19 -2.97 1.15 -12.38
C LYS A 19 -2.05 1.76 -11.33
N LEU A 20 -1.07 0.98 -10.86
CA LEU A 20 0.00 1.38 -9.92
C LEU A 20 0.91 2.51 -10.43
N THR A 21 0.85 2.82 -11.73
CA THR A 21 1.71 3.81 -12.40
C THR A 21 1.53 5.25 -11.94
N THR A 22 0.46 5.56 -11.19
CA THR A 22 0.17 6.93 -10.73
C THR A 22 0.69 7.20 -9.31
N CYS A 23 1.27 6.20 -8.64
CA CYS A 23 1.77 6.34 -7.28
C CYS A 23 3.24 6.77 -7.28
N PRO A 24 3.61 7.78 -6.49
CA PRO A 24 5.00 8.18 -6.39
C PRO A 24 5.85 7.04 -5.83
N ALA A 25 7.06 6.85 -6.35
CA ALA A 25 8.00 5.91 -5.78
C ALA A 25 8.34 6.30 -4.33
N GLY A 26 8.54 5.30 -3.47
CA GLY A 26 8.63 5.45 -2.02
C GLY A 26 7.29 5.42 -1.29
N SER A 27 6.17 5.36 -2.02
CA SER A 27 4.81 5.24 -1.45
C SER A 27 4.40 3.79 -1.24
N TYR A 28 3.32 3.58 -0.49
CA TYR A 28 2.64 2.28 -0.44
C TYR A 28 1.42 2.30 -1.36
N ALA A 29 1.05 1.15 -1.87
CA ALA A 29 -0.18 0.93 -2.60
C ALA A 29 -0.95 -0.20 -1.91
N VAL A 30 -2.26 -0.05 -1.79
CA VAL A 30 -3.18 -1.03 -1.24
C VAL A 30 -4.11 -1.45 -2.36
N ILE A 31 -4.09 -2.71 -2.72
CA ILE A 31 -4.95 -3.28 -3.76
C ILE A 31 -6.11 -3.97 -3.04
N GLU A 32 -7.32 -3.53 -3.32
CA GLU A 32 -8.52 -4.26 -2.92
C GLU A 32 -8.78 -5.34 -3.96
N ASP A 33 -8.66 -6.61 -3.57
CA ASP A 33 -8.98 -7.77 -4.39
C ASP A 33 -10.00 -8.65 -3.65
N SER A 34 -11.20 -8.78 -4.22
CA SER A 34 -12.22 -9.73 -3.74
C SER A 34 -12.57 -9.64 -2.24
N GLY A 35 -12.48 -8.43 -1.66
CA GLY A 35 -12.77 -8.18 -0.23
C GLY A 35 -11.56 -8.30 0.71
N PHE A 36 -10.37 -8.49 0.16
CA PHE A 36 -9.10 -8.43 0.88
C PHE A 36 -8.29 -7.23 0.42
N TYR A 37 -7.47 -6.70 1.33
CA TYR A 37 -6.54 -5.62 1.04
C TYR A 37 -5.11 -6.16 1.03
N VAL A 38 -4.41 -5.95 -0.07
CA VAL A 38 -3.00 -6.33 -0.25
C VAL A 38 -2.16 -5.08 -0.32
N VAL A 39 -1.23 -4.94 0.61
CA VAL A 39 -0.27 -3.82 0.61
C VAL A 39 0.92 -4.18 -0.28
N VAL A 40 1.39 -3.23 -1.07
CA VAL A 40 2.60 -3.32 -1.88
C VAL A 40 3.39 -2.01 -1.74
N ARG A 41 4.73 -2.09 -1.72
CA ARG A 41 5.58 -0.88 -1.70
C ARG A 41 5.95 -0.52 -3.13
N VAL A 42 5.74 0.75 -3.50
CA VAL A 42 6.04 1.26 -4.84
C VAL A 42 7.48 1.75 -4.84
N GLU A 43 8.39 1.01 -5.48
CA GLU A 43 9.80 1.40 -5.64
C GLU A 43 10.09 1.83 -7.09
N GLU A 44 11.12 2.65 -7.30
CA GLU A 44 11.49 3.20 -8.62
C GLU A 44 11.89 2.14 -9.67
N LYS A 45 12.41 0.98 -9.24
CA LYS A 45 13.07 0.04 -10.17
C LYS A 45 12.37 -1.27 -10.44
N GLU A 46 11.48 -1.68 -9.56
CA GLU A 46 10.64 -2.86 -9.64
C GLU A 46 9.99 -2.85 -8.28
N ALA A 47 8.69 -2.67 -8.18
CA ALA A 47 8.01 -2.73 -6.89
C ALA A 47 8.30 -4.12 -6.32
N PRO A 48 9.15 -4.27 -5.27
CA PRO A 48 9.14 -5.51 -4.53
C PRO A 48 7.75 -5.53 -3.95
N ALA A 49 6.88 -6.33 -4.56
CA ALA A 49 5.54 -6.51 -4.06
C ALA A 49 5.76 -7.10 -2.69
N ILE A 50 5.70 -6.25 -1.66
CA ILE A 50 5.86 -6.75 -0.32
C ILE A 50 4.53 -7.38 -0.01
N HIS A 51 4.33 -8.60 -0.50
CA HIS A 51 3.15 -9.39 -0.25
C HIS A 51 3.09 -9.61 1.26
N ILE A 52 2.32 -8.75 1.88
CA ILE A 52 1.84 -8.95 3.23
C ILE A 52 0.55 -9.73 3.08
N ASP A 53 0.31 -10.66 4.00
CA ASP A 53 -0.88 -11.49 3.95
C ASP A 53 -2.13 -10.63 3.74
N PRO A 54 -3.07 -11.07 2.88
CA PRO A 54 -4.29 -10.34 2.59
C PRO A 54 -5.03 -10.08 3.90
N VAL A 55 -5.23 -8.81 4.22
CA VAL A 55 -5.96 -8.42 5.43
C VAL A 55 -7.42 -8.13 5.12
N PRO A 56 -8.33 -8.38 6.07
CA PRO A 56 -9.76 -8.18 5.86
C PRO A 56 -10.16 -6.70 5.86
N THR A 57 -9.32 -5.80 6.38
CA THR A 57 -9.64 -4.37 6.49
C THR A 57 -8.51 -3.46 6.01
N LEU A 58 -8.88 -2.27 5.51
CA LEU A 58 -7.92 -1.23 5.18
C LEU A 58 -7.14 -0.76 6.41
N GLU A 59 -7.77 -0.73 7.60
CA GLU A 59 -7.11 -0.33 8.84
C GLU A 59 -5.96 -1.28 9.22
N ASP A 60 -6.17 -2.60 9.10
CA ASP A 60 -5.09 -3.58 9.30
C ASP A 60 -3.95 -3.37 8.30
N ALA A 61 -4.28 -3.06 7.04
CA ALA A 61 -3.29 -2.79 5.99
C ALA A 61 -2.46 -1.55 6.35
N LEU A 62 -3.11 -0.50 6.85
CA LEU A 62 -2.46 0.72 7.32
C LEU A 62 -1.58 0.48 8.55
N ASP A 63 -2.04 -0.31 9.52
CA ASP A 63 -1.29 -0.64 10.73
C ASP A 63 0.00 -1.40 10.40
N ILE A 64 -0.05 -2.33 9.43
CA ILE A 64 1.15 -3.01 8.93
C ILE A 64 2.13 -2.02 8.28
N ILE A 65 1.63 -1.09 7.47
CA ILE A 65 2.47 -0.04 6.86
C ILE A 65 3.12 0.81 7.96
N ALA A 66 2.34 1.20 8.99
CA ALA A 66 2.81 1.96 10.14
C ALA A 66 3.89 1.21 10.93
N GLY A 67 3.67 -0.08 11.21
CA GLY A 67 4.62 -0.94 11.88
C GLY A 67 5.92 -1.07 11.10
N ARG A 68 5.85 -1.13 9.77
CA ARG A 68 7.03 -1.14 8.90
C ARG A 68 7.77 0.18 8.88
N LEU A 69 7.07 1.29 8.75
CA LEU A 69 7.66 2.63 8.80
C LEU A 69 8.39 2.85 10.13
N SER A 70 7.79 2.36 11.22
CA SER A 70 8.39 2.41 12.56
C SER A 70 9.66 1.54 12.71
N PHE A 71 9.79 0.47 11.91
CA PHE A 71 10.98 -0.38 11.90
C PHE A 71 12.16 0.21 11.12
N PHE A 72 11.93 1.19 10.24
CA PHE A 72 12.95 1.87 9.46
C PHE A 72 13.32 3.27 9.99
N ALA A 73 12.84 3.64 11.18
CA ALA A 73 13.14 4.91 11.86
C ALA A 73 14.38 4.83 12.77
#